data_AF-A0A3D1A3N0-F1
#
_entry.id   AF-A0A3D1A3N0-F1
#
_cell.length_a   1.000
_cell.length_b   1.000
_cell.length_c   1.000
_cell.angle_alpha   90.00
_cell.angle_beta   90.00
_cell.angle_gamma   90.00
#
_symmetry.space_group_name_H-M   'P 1'
#
loop_
_entity.id
_entity.type
_entity.pdbx_description
1 polymer ?
#
loop_
_entity_poly.entity_id
_entity_poly.type
_entity_poly.pdbx_seq_one_letter_code
_entity_poly.pdbx_strand_id
1 'polypeptide(L)'
;MWLLKALAYSTVFALVYSWVVVWIIERREKKYGQGTIMFSDAFLTGSVTLIFVYLSNILVFVMWPGSAATFNVFLVTALAGFCLYRESVYQFNAKKIQHRLRAEVRLVNIYISKDPANAAYYGRLCDIHAKLGEKALALEAARMANKLEPTARNRVRIEQLLEEK
;
A
#
# COMPACT_ATOMS: atom_id res chain seq x y z
N MET A 1 -33.69 -10.50 -26.80
CA MET A 1 -32.48 -11.30 -26.44
C MET A 1 -31.18 -10.52 -26.47
N TRP A 2 -30.94 -9.63 -27.45
CA TRP A 2 -29.67 -8.89 -27.55
C TRP A 2 -29.40 -7.94 -26.37
N LEU A 3 -30.42 -7.18 -25.94
CA LEU A 3 -30.30 -6.27 -24.77
C LEU A 3 -29.94 -7.01 -23.47
N LEU A 4 -30.54 -8.17 -23.22
CA LEU A 4 -30.21 -9.00 -22.04
C LEU A 4 -28.74 -9.45 -22.06
N LYS A 5 -28.19 -9.80 -23.22
CA LYS A 5 -26.77 -10.16 -23.37
C LYS A 5 -25.87 -8.94 -23.13
N ALA A 6 -26.24 -7.77 -23.65
CA ALA A 6 -25.48 -6.54 -23.45
C ALA A 6 -25.47 -6.09 -21.98
N LEU A 7 -26.60 -6.22 -21.29
CA LEU A 7 -26.71 -5.94 -19.86
C LEU A 7 -25.86 -6.90 -19.02
N ALA A 8 -25.96 -8.21 -19.28
CA ALA A 8 -25.17 -9.22 -18.59
C ALA A 8 -23.65 -9.05 -18.83
N TYR A 9 -23.25 -8.71 -20.05
CA TYR A 9 -21.85 -8.40 -20.35
C TYR A 9 -21.38 -7.15 -19.61
N SER A 10 -22.18 -6.07 -19.65
CA SER A 10 -21.82 -4.79 -19.03
C SER A 10 -21.70 -4.90 -17.51
N THR A 11 -22.58 -5.67 -16.86
CA THR A 11 -22.47 -5.92 -15.41
C THR A 11 -21.21 -6.70 -15.06
N VAL A 12 -20.95 -7.82 -15.73
CA VAL A 12 -19.76 -8.65 -15.46
C VAL A 12 -18.48 -7.86 -15.74
N PHE A 13 -18.43 -7.11 -16.84
CA PHE A 13 -17.26 -6.30 -17.18
C PHE A 13 -17.02 -5.20 -16.14
N ALA A 14 -18.06 -4.46 -15.73
CA ALA A 14 -17.94 -3.42 -14.71
C ALA A 14 -17.51 -3.98 -13.34
N LEU A 15 -18.00 -5.16 -12.96
CA LEU A 15 -17.59 -5.86 -11.74
C LEU A 15 -16.11 -6.22 -11.77
N VAL A 16 -15.64 -6.86 -12.85
CA VAL A 16 -14.23 -7.23 -13.00
C VAL A 16 -13.34 -5.99 -13.01
N TYR A 17 -13.75 -4.95 -13.75
CA TYR A 17 -13.00 -3.70 -13.85
C TYR A 17 -12.85 -3.02 -12.48
N SER A 18 -13.96 -2.85 -11.77
CA SER A 18 -13.98 -2.26 -10.42
C SER A 18 -13.15 -3.07 -9.44
N TRP A 19 -13.27 -4.40 -9.49
CA TRP A 19 -12.47 -5.29 -8.65
C TRP A 19 -10.96 -5.10 -8.87
N VAL A 20 -10.50 -5.01 -10.13
CA VAL A 20 -9.07 -4.76 -10.44
C VAL A 20 -8.61 -3.40 -9.92
N VAL A 21 -9.45 -2.36 -10.04
CA VAL A 21 -9.14 -1.02 -9.51
C VAL A 21 -9.00 -1.03 -7.99
N VAL A 22 -9.94 -1.67 -7.29
CA VAL A 22 -9.87 -1.78 -5.82
C VAL A 22 -8.65 -2.60 -5.41
N TRP A 23 -8.39 -3.71 -6.11
CA TRP A 23 -7.23 -4.56 -5.84
C TRP A 23 -5.90 -3.81 -5.98
N ILE A 24 -5.70 -2.99 -7.02
CA ILE A 24 -4.46 -2.21 -7.19
C ILE A 24 -4.33 -1.08 -6.15
N ILE A 25 -5.45 -0.58 -5.63
CA ILE A 25 -5.45 0.40 -4.53
C ILE A 25 -5.03 -0.29 -3.23
N GLU A 26 -5.68 -1.39 -2.85
CA GLU A 26 -5.34 -2.18 -1.65
C GLU A 26 -3.90 -2.71 -1.69
N ARG A 27 -3.37 -3.01 -2.89
CA ARG A 27 -1.99 -3.50 -3.06
C ARG A 27 -0.95 -2.55 -2.50
N ARG A 28 -1.23 -1.25 -2.42
CA ARG A 28 -0.38 -0.22 -1.80
C ARG A 28 -0.07 -0.56 -0.35
N GLU A 29 -1.07 -0.96 0.41
CA GLU A 29 -0.94 -1.28 1.83
C GLU A 29 -0.31 -2.66 1.99
N LYS A 30 -0.90 -3.68 1.36
CA LYS A 30 -0.49 -5.09 1.52
C LYS A 30 0.96 -5.36 1.09
N LYS A 31 1.42 -4.74 -0.01
CA LYS A 31 2.75 -5.02 -0.58
C LYS A 31 3.81 -4.01 -0.16
N TYR A 32 3.43 -2.74 0.02
CA TYR A 32 4.39 -1.66 0.25
C TYR A 32 4.31 -1.04 1.64
N GLY A 33 3.35 -1.44 2.49
CA GLY A 33 3.18 -0.92 3.85
C GLY A 33 2.92 0.60 3.89
N GLN A 34 2.40 1.18 2.81
CA GLN A 34 2.27 2.63 2.65
C GLN A 34 0.89 3.14 3.06
N GLY A 35 0.74 3.43 4.35
CA GLY A 35 -0.48 3.98 4.92
C GLY A 35 -1.61 2.95 5.04
N THR A 36 -2.65 3.31 5.77
CA THR A 36 -3.88 2.54 5.89
C THR A 36 -4.89 3.08 4.88
N ILE A 37 -5.39 2.24 3.99
CA ILE A 37 -6.52 2.61 3.16
C ILE A 37 -7.77 2.23 3.96
N MET A 38 -8.58 3.23 4.30
CA MET A 38 -9.86 2.93 4.93
C MET A 38 -10.75 2.18 3.95
N PHE A 39 -11.44 1.15 4.45
CA PHE A 39 -12.39 0.38 3.66
C PHE A 39 -13.43 1.28 2.95
N SER A 40 -13.83 2.38 3.59
CA SER A 40 -14.72 3.39 3.02
C SER A 40 -14.19 3.96 1.69
N ASP A 41 -12.89 4.21 1.60
CA ASP A 41 -12.28 4.86 0.44
C ASP A 41 -12.15 3.87 -0.72
N ALA A 42 -11.77 2.63 -0.40
CA ALA A 42 -11.74 1.53 -1.37
C ALA A 42 -13.15 1.21 -1.90
N PHE A 43 -14.14 1.15 -1.02
CA PHE A 43 -15.53 0.90 -1.37
C PHE A 43 -16.13 2.03 -2.22
N LEU A 44 -15.88 3.29 -1.84
CA LEU A 44 -16.35 4.45 -2.61
C LEU A 44 -15.73 4.46 -4.00
N THR A 45 -14.42 4.24 -4.10
CA THR A 45 -13.70 4.19 -5.38
C THR A 45 -14.21 3.03 -6.26
N GLY A 46 -14.42 1.85 -5.67
CA GLY A 46 -14.99 0.70 -6.36
C GLY A 46 -16.41 0.96 -6.86
N SER A 47 -17.27 1.57 -6.04
CA SER A 47 -18.66 1.86 -6.39
C SER A 47 -18.77 2.89 -7.51
N VAL A 48 -18.00 3.98 -7.43
CA VAL A 48 -17.98 5.03 -8.46
C VAL A 48 -17.48 4.47 -9.79
N THR A 49 -16.39 3.68 -9.77
CA THR A 49 -15.86 3.06 -10.99
C THR A 49 -16.82 2.04 -11.60
N LEU A 50 -17.48 1.23 -10.78
CA LEU A 50 -18.49 0.28 -11.25
C LEU A 50 -19.63 1.00 -11.97
N ILE A 51 -20.24 2.01 -11.34
CA ILE A 51 -21.36 2.76 -11.92
C ILE A 51 -20.92 3.44 -13.22
N PHE A 52 -19.75 4.09 -13.22
CA PHE A 52 -19.24 4.78 -14.39
C PHE A 52 -18.98 3.83 -15.57
N VAL A 53 -18.30 2.71 -15.33
CA VAL A 53 -18.00 1.71 -16.38
C VAL A 53 -19.27 1.04 -16.87
N TYR A 54 -20.22 0.75 -15.97
CA TYR A 54 -21.50 0.15 -16.33
C TYR A 54 -22.33 1.07 -17.23
N LEU A 55 -22.53 2.33 -16.81
CA LEU A 55 -23.33 3.30 -17.57
C LEU A 55 -22.68 3.63 -18.91
N SER A 56 -21.36 3.82 -18.94
CA SER A 56 -20.64 4.10 -20.19
C SER A 56 -20.71 2.92 -21.17
N ASN A 57 -20.58 1.67 -20.70
CA ASN A 57 -20.74 0.50 -21.56
C ASN A 57 -22.16 0.41 -22.15
N ILE A 58 -23.20 0.55 -21.32
CA ILE A 58 -24.58 0.49 -21.81
C ILE A 58 -24.84 1.59 -22.85
N LEU A 59 -24.39 2.81 -22.58
CA LEU A 59 -24.55 3.94 -23.49
C LEU A 59 -23.88 3.67 -24.83
N VAL A 60 -22.65 3.15 -24.83
CA VAL A 60 -21.93 2.80 -26.07
C VAL A 60 -22.62 1.64 -26.80
N PHE A 61 -23.07 0.60 -26.10
CA PHE A 61 -23.79 -0.51 -26.73
C PHE A 61 -25.12 -0.06 -27.38
N VAL A 62 -25.85 0.88 -26.77
CA VAL A 62 -27.12 1.39 -27.29
C VAL A 62 -26.91 2.40 -28.43
N MET A 63 -25.98 3.34 -28.28
CA MET A 63 -25.80 4.44 -29.24
C MET A 63 -24.90 4.04 -30.42
N TRP A 64 -23.85 3.25 -30.19
CA TRP A 64 -22.86 2.88 -31.20
C TRP A 64 -22.38 1.43 -31.04
N PRO A 65 -23.22 0.43 -31.41
CA PRO A 65 -22.87 -0.98 -31.24
C PRO A 65 -21.61 -1.38 -32.01
N GLY A 66 -21.32 -0.72 -33.15
CA GLY A 66 -20.12 -0.96 -33.94
C GLY A 66 -18.80 -0.54 -33.27
N SER A 67 -18.83 0.40 -32.32
CA SER A 67 -17.64 0.88 -31.60
C SER A 67 -17.51 0.31 -30.18
N ALA A 68 -18.46 -0.52 -29.74
CA ALA A 68 -18.43 -1.12 -28.41
C ALA A 68 -17.18 -1.98 -28.17
N ALA A 69 -16.70 -2.69 -29.19
CA ALA A 69 -15.47 -3.46 -29.09
C ALA A 69 -14.25 -2.55 -28.89
N THR A 70 -14.11 -1.50 -29.69
CA THR A 70 -13.01 -0.53 -29.57
C THR A 70 -13.04 0.22 -28.23
N PHE A 71 -14.22 0.53 -27.71
CA PHE A 71 -14.37 1.18 -26.41
C PHE A 71 -13.94 0.27 -25.26
N ASN A 72 -14.30 -1.01 -25.28
CA ASN A 72 -13.85 -1.97 -24.27
C ASN A 72 -12.34 -2.18 -24.32
N VAL A 73 -11.74 -2.25 -25.51
CA VAL A 73 -10.26 -2.31 -25.67
C VAL A 73 -9.61 -1.06 -25.09
N PHE A 74 -10.18 0.12 -25.35
CA PHE A 74 -9.70 1.36 -24.74
C PHE A 74 -9.77 1.32 -23.21
N LEU A 75 -10.89 0.88 -22.63
CA LEU A 75 -11.04 0.76 -21.17
C LEU A 75 -10.00 -0.19 -20.57
N VAL A 76 -9.81 -1.38 -21.15
CA VAL A 76 -8.80 -2.34 -20.68
C VAL A 76 -7.39 -1.76 -20.79
N THR A 77 -7.10 -1.03 -21.86
CA THR A 77 -5.79 -0.38 -22.06
C THR A 77 -5.57 0.72 -21.02
N ALA A 78 -6.59 1.53 -20.74
CA ALA A 78 -6.56 2.56 -19.70
C ALA A 78 -6.34 1.94 -18.31
N LEU A 79 -7.01 0.81 -18.01
CA LEU A 79 -6.84 0.07 -16.76
C LEU A 79 -5.41 -0.46 -16.63
N ALA A 80 -4.87 -1.08 -17.68
CA ALA A 80 -3.49 -1.57 -17.69
C ALA A 80 -2.48 -0.43 -17.48
N GLY A 81 -2.68 0.71 -18.16
CA GLY A 81 -1.87 1.92 -17.97
C GLY A 81 -1.95 2.45 -16.53
N PHE A 82 -3.14 2.50 -15.95
CA PHE A 82 -3.35 2.89 -14.55
C PHE A 82 -2.64 1.94 -13.58
N CYS A 83 -2.73 0.62 -13.80
CA CYS A 83 -2.03 -0.36 -12.98
C CYS A 83 -0.51 -0.18 -13.00
N LEU A 84 0.07 0.00 -14.19
CA LEU A 84 1.51 0.24 -14.35
C LEU A 84 1.94 1.56 -13.71
N TYR A 85 1.18 2.63 -13.94
CA TYR A 85 1.43 3.92 -13.33
C TYR A 85 1.44 3.83 -11.81
N ARG A 86 0.40 3.25 -11.20
CA ARG A 86 0.30 3.11 -9.74
C ARG A 86 1.44 2.26 -9.17
N GLU A 87 1.78 1.15 -9.81
CA GLU A 87 2.89 0.30 -9.36
C GLU A 87 4.22 1.07 -9.38
N SER A 88 4.48 1.87 -10.43
CA SER A 88 5.70 2.69 -10.52
C SER A 88 5.79 3.73 -9.40
N VAL A 89 4.66 4.40 -9.08
CA VAL A 89 4.57 5.39 -8.00
C VAL A 89 4.79 4.74 -6.65
N TYR A 90 4.21 3.55 -6.41
CA TYR A 90 4.39 2.83 -5.15
C TYR A 90 5.85 2.42 -4.93
N GLN A 91 6.52 1.90 -5.97
CA GLN A 91 7.93 1.53 -5.89
C GLN A 91 8.82 2.75 -5.64
N PHE A 92 8.56 3.86 -6.33
CA PHE A 92 9.32 5.09 -6.14
C PHE A 92 9.18 5.63 -4.71
N ASN A 93 7.95 5.66 -4.20
CA ASN A 93 7.70 6.10 -2.82
C ASN A 93 8.32 5.15 -1.79
N ALA A 94 8.32 3.84 -2.05
CA ALA A 94 8.92 2.86 -1.14
C ALA A 94 10.43 3.08 -1.04
N LYS A 95 11.10 3.28 -2.19
CA LYS A 95 12.53 3.61 -2.25
C LYS A 95 12.82 4.93 -1.52
N LYS A 96 11.98 5.95 -1.72
CA LYS A 96 12.13 7.25 -1.05
C LYS A 96 11.99 7.14 0.47
N ILE A 97 11.01 6.37 0.96
CA ILE A 97 10.80 6.12 2.39
C ILE A 97 11.99 5.35 2.96
N GLN A 98 12.41 4.26 2.32
CA GLN A 98 13.59 3.50 2.75
C GLN A 98 14.85 4.37 2.79
N HIS A 99 15.07 5.21 1.78
CA HIS A 99 16.20 6.13 1.76
C HIS A 99 16.15 7.14 2.93
N ARG A 100 14.98 7.68 3.24
CA ARG A 100 14.79 8.58 4.39
C ARG A 100 15.06 7.87 5.72
N LEU A 101 14.52 6.67 5.91
CA LEU A 101 14.75 5.86 7.11
C LEU A 101 16.23 5.54 7.28
N ARG A 102 16.94 5.15 6.22
CA ARG A 102 18.39 4.91 6.27
C ARG A 102 19.19 6.17 6.58
N ALA A 103 18.80 7.32 6.06
CA ALA A 103 19.42 8.60 6.43
C ALA A 103 19.19 8.91 7.92
N GLU A 104 18.00 8.60 8.43
CA GLU A 104 17.67 8.76 9.85
C GLU A 104 18.50 7.83 10.74
N VAL A 105 18.72 6.57 10.36
CA VAL A 105 19.64 5.64 11.06
C VAL A 105 21.03 6.27 11.19
N ARG A 106 21.57 6.86 10.12
CA ARG A 106 22.89 7.51 10.17
C ARG A 106 22.91 8.67 11.16
N LEU A 107 21.87 9.50 11.18
CA LEU A 107 21.76 10.61 12.12
C LEU A 107 21.66 10.13 13.57
N VAL A 108 20.83 9.12 13.84
CA VAL A 108 20.70 8.54 15.18
C VAL A 108 22.01 7.92 15.65
N ASN A 109 22.73 7.21 14.78
CA ASN A 109 24.06 6.68 15.11
C ASN A 109 25.07 7.78 15.44
N ILE A 110 25.02 8.93 14.75
CA ILE A 110 25.84 10.09 15.10
C ILE A 110 25.47 10.60 16.50
N TYR A 111 24.19 10.69 16.84
CA TYR A 111 23.78 11.10 18.19
C TYR A 111 24.19 10.09 19.27
N ILE A 112 24.09 8.80 19.00
CA ILE A 112 24.59 7.74 19.91
C ILE A 112 26.09 7.86 20.12
N SER A 113 26.86 8.21 19.08
CA SER A 113 28.31 8.41 19.23
C SER A 113 28.66 9.60 20.14
N LYS A 114 27.78 10.59 20.25
CA LYS A 114 27.93 11.75 21.13
C LYS A 114 27.44 11.48 22.55
N ASP A 115 26.36 10.72 22.69
CA ASP A 115 25.78 10.35 23.98
C ASP A 115 25.33 8.88 23.95
N PRO A 116 26.24 7.94 24.28
CA PRO A 116 25.98 6.50 24.18
C PRO A 116 25.10 5.97 25.33
N ALA A 117 24.87 6.75 26.38
CA ALA A 117 24.07 6.34 27.54
C ALA A 117 22.57 6.65 27.36
N ASN A 118 22.19 7.34 26.29
CA ASN A 118 20.81 7.75 26.06
C ASN A 118 19.97 6.62 25.45
N ALA A 119 19.13 6.00 26.27
CA ALA A 119 18.23 4.93 25.86
C ALA A 119 17.21 5.34 24.79
N ALA A 120 16.83 6.61 24.71
CA ALA A 120 15.85 7.09 23.74
C ALA A 120 16.34 6.98 22.29
N TYR A 121 17.65 7.14 22.05
CA TYR A 121 18.22 6.96 20.72
C TYR A 121 18.15 5.51 20.25
N TYR A 122 18.45 4.55 21.13
CA TYR A 122 18.29 3.13 20.83
C TYR A 122 16.81 2.74 20.65
N GLY A 123 15.90 3.36 21.40
CA GLY A 123 14.46 3.22 21.19
C GLY A 123 14.03 3.70 19.80
N ARG A 124 14.55 4.85 19.34
CA ARG A 124 14.29 5.37 17.99
C ARG A 124 14.92 4.49 16.90
N LEU A 125 16.12 3.99 17.13
CA LEU A 125 16.84 3.11 16.22
C LEU A 125 16.10 1.78 16.04
N CYS A 126 15.56 1.22 17.13
CA CYS A 126 14.64 0.08 17.09
C CYS A 126 13.42 0.36 16.20
N ASP A 127 12.76 1.51 16.37
CA ASP A 127 11.59 1.88 15.57
C ASP A 127 11.90 2.01 14.07
N ILE A 128 13.08 2.54 13.74
CA ILE A 128 13.50 2.70 12.35
C ILE A 128 13.84 1.35 11.72
N HIS A 129 14.57 0.48 12.40
CA HIS A 129 14.88 -0.87 11.89
C HIS A 129 13.63 -1.74 11.76
N ALA A 130 12.68 -1.64 12.70
CA ALA A 130 11.39 -2.32 12.57
C ALA A 130 10.66 -1.87 11.29
N LYS A 131 10.63 -0.57 10.99
CA LYS A 131 10.05 -0.03 9.74
C LYS A 131 10.82 -0.44 8.48
N LEU A 132 12.12 -0.71 8.59
CA LEU A 132 12.94 -1.21 7.49
C LEU A 132 12.80 -2.74 7.28
N GLY A 133 12.13 -3.45 8.19
CA GLY A 133 12.05 -4.91 8.19
C GLY A 133 13.32 -5.60 8.71
N GLU A 134 14.24 -4.85 9.32
CA GLU A 134 15.54 -5.33 9.81
C GLU A 134 15.39 -5.83 11.26
N LYS A 135 14.65 -6.94 11.44
CA LYS A 135 14.22 -7.46 12.75
C LYS A 135 15.37 -7.70 13.73
N ALA A 136 16.48 -8.28 13.28
CA ALA A 136 17.63 -8.57 14.13
C ALA A 136 18.23 -7.28 14.73
N LEU A 137 18.43 -6.25 13.89
CA LEU A 137 18.96 -4.96 14.30
C LEU A 137 17.97 -4.20 15.21
N ALA A 138 16.66 -4.31 14.93
CA ALA A 138 15.63 -3.74 15.78
C ALA A 138 15.68 -4.34 17.19
N LEU A 139 15.84 -5.67 17.28
CA LEU A 139 15.89 -6.39 18.55
C LEU A 139 17.17 -6.08 19.34
N GLU A 140 18.33 -5.98 18.68
CA GLU A 140 19.57 -5.53 19.30
C GLU A 140 19.44 -4.13 19.89
N ALA A 141 18.86 -3.19 19.14
CA ALA A 141 18.61 -1.84 19.60
C ALA A 141 17.64 -1.81 20.80
N ALA A 142 16.58 -2.61 20.77
CA ALA A 142 15.64 -2.75 21.88
C ALA A 142 16.32 -3.30 23.15
N ARG A 143 17.21 -4.29 23.01
CA ARG A 143 18.01 -4.82 24.12
C ARG A 143 18.95 -3.77 24.70
N MET A 144 19.61 -2.97 23.86
CA MET A 144 20.49 -1.89 24.32
C MET A 144 19.69 -0.80 25.04
N ALA A 145 18.51 -0.42 24.52
CA ALA A 145 17.61 0.50 25.19
C ALA A 145 17.17 -0.01 26.57
N ASN A 146 16.78 -1.29 26.67
CA ASN A 146 16.37 -1.91 27.95
C ASN A 146 17.55 -2.07 28.93
N LYS A 147 18.77 -2.28 28.43
CA LYS A 147 19.98 -2.35 29.26
C LYS A 147 20.31 -1.01 29.90
N LEU A 148 20.14 0.08 29.15
CA LEU A 148 20.37 1.44 29.64
C LEU A 148 19.22 1.91 30.55
N GLU A 149 17.98 1.66 30.13
CA GLU A 149 16.78 2.06 30.86
C GLU A 149 15.77 0.90 30.90
N PRO A 150 15.76 0.11 31.99
CA PRO A 150 14.93 -1.09 32.10
C PRO A 150 13.47 -0.73 32.45
N THR A 151 12.75 -0.15 31.50
CA THR A 151 11.32 0.17 31.61
C THR A 151 10.43 -0.98 31.13
N ALA A 152 9.21 -1.06 31.68
CA ALA A 152 8.19 -2.00 31.20
C ALA A 152 7.93 -1.85 29.69
N ARG A 153 7.94 -0.62 29.19
CA ARG A 153 7.79 -0.32 27.76
C ARG A 153 8.87 -0.98 26.90
N ASN A 154 10.14 -0.90 27.32
CA ASN A 154 11.24 -1.50 26.57
C ASN A 154 11.20 -3.02 26.59
N ARG A 155 10.75 -3.63 27.70
CA ARG A 155 10.56 -5.09 27.81
C ARG A 155 9.46 -5.60 26.88
N VAL A 156 8.28 -4.98 26.94
CA VAL A 156 7.15 -5.33 26.06
C VAL A 156 7.54 -5.21 24.58
N ARG A 157 8.32 -4.19 24.22
CA ARG A 157 8.81 -4.03 22.85
C ARG A 157 9.72 -5.18 22.38
N ILE A 158 10.55 -5.74 23.27
CA ILE A 158 11.38 -6.91 22.95
C ILE A 158 10.49 -8.15 22.75
N GLU A 159 9.51 -8.34 23.61
CA GLU A 159 8.55 -9.45 23.51
C GLU A 159 7.76 -9.39 22.20
N GLN A 160 7.23 -8.23 21.84
CA GLN A 160 6.54 -8.01 20.55
C GLN A 160 7.42 -8.37 19.35
N LEU A 161 8.67 -7.92 19.36
CA LEU A 161 9.64 -8.25 18.30
C LEU A 161 10.03 -9.73 18.29
N LEU A 162 9.88 -10.47 19.39
CA LEU A 162 10.12 -11.92 19.40
C LEU A 162 8.90 -12.69 18.85
N GLU A 163 7.70 -12.22 19.15
CA GLU A 163 6.43 -12.87 18.80
C GLU A 163 6.00 -12.70 17.33
N GLU A 164 6.38 -11.60 16.66
CA GLU A 164 6.14 -11.41 15.22
C GLU A 164 6.92 -12.45 14.38
N LYS A 165 6.37 -13.65 14.16
CA LYS A 165 6.94 -14.70 13.29
C LYS A 165 6.73 -14.42 11.81
#